data_AF-A0ABD1EEL6-F1
#
_entry.id   AF-A0ABD1EEL6-F1
#
_cell.length_a   1.000
_cell.length_b   1.000
_cell.length_c   1.000
_cell.angle_alpha   90.00
_cell.angle_beta   90.00
_cell.angle_gamma   90.00
#
_symmetry.space_group_name_H-M   'P 1'
#
loop_
_entity.id
_entity.type
_entity.pdbx_description
1 polymer ?
#
loop_
_entity_poly.entity_id
_entity_poly.type
_entity_poly.pdbx_seq_one_letter_code
_entity_poly.pdbx_strand_id
1 'polypeptide(L)'
;MFSIGNTLKAENISDIQLFLQTSSVIQQDLSNVKGVPFCLALRKWISIHPAAEFRCIVINNVLRGITPRDWPVFYSHFKEEGSRIIQNLFIFFTEFIKMKFPRTHYCFDVVLSYPDKPFLLDFGPLNSKTNLYAFTWTEISSLLDKEISEEIPPVFRYLDKDIGIMTKAIANMRFQEM
;
A
#
# COMPACT_ATOMS: atom_id res chain seq x y z
N MET A 1 16.39 -6.02 -15.39
CA MET A 1 15.29 -5.51 -16.22
C MET A 1 15.66 -4.07 -16.56
N PHE A 2 15.98 -3.77 -17.82
CA PHE A 2 16.40 -2.43 -18.23
C PHE A 2 15.17 -1.56 -18.49
N SER A 3 14.56 -1.07 -17.42
CA SER A 3 13.86 0.21 -17.48
C SER A 3 14.96 1.28 -17.44
N ILE A 4 15.07 2.08 -18.50
CA ILE A 4 15.94 3.27 -18.46
C ILE A 4 15.36 4.18 -17.37
N GLY A 5 16.02 4.20 -16.20
CA GLY A 5 15.61 4.98 -15.03
C GLY A 5 14.72 4.27 -13.99
N ASN A 6 14.50 2.95 -14.09
CA ASN A 6 13.69 2.18 -13.13
C ASN A 6 12.27 2.77 -12.89
N THR A 7 11.69 3.33 -13.95
CA THR A 7 10.41 4.05 -13.96
C THR A 7 9.35 3.28 -14.73
N LEU A 8 8.08 3.41 -14.30
CA LEU A 8 6.87 2.91 -14.98
C LEU A 8 6.26 3.93 -15.96
N LYS A 9 6.98 5.02 -16.26
CA LYS A 9 6.56 6.01 -17.25
C LYS A 9 6.63 5.38 -18.65
N ALA A 10 5.50 5.38 -19.35
CA ALA A 10 5.43 5.08 -20.77
C ALA A 10 5.24 6.40 -21.54
N GLU A 11 6.06 6.64 -22.56
CA GLU A 11 5.96 7.80 -23.44
C GLU A 11 5.37 7.43 -24.80
N ASN A 12 5.44 6.15 -25.17
CA ASN A 12 4.94 5.63 -26.43
C ASN A 12 4.37 4.20 -26.27
N ILE A 13 3.78 3.67 -27.35
CA ILE A 13 3.17 2.34 -27.34
C ILE A 13 4.18 1.20 -27.15
N SER A 14 5.43 1.37 -27.59
CA SER A 14 6.47 0.36 -27.45
C SER A 14 6.84 0.16 -25.97
N ASP A 15 6.85 1.23 -25.17
CA ASP A 15 7.04 1.13 -23.72
C ASP A 15 5.90 0.32 -23.07
N ILE A 16 4.66 0.57 -23.47
CA ILE A 16 3.48 -0.17 -22.97
C ILE A 16 3.59 -1.65 -23.32
N GLN A 17 3.94 -1.97 -24.58
CA GLN A 17 4.14 -3.35 -25.03
C GLN A 17 5.24 -4.04 -24.24
N LEU A 18 6.35 -3.33 -23.98
CA LEU A 18 7.45 -3.83 -23.17
C LEU A 18 6.97 -4.17 -21.75
N PHE A 19 6.21 -3.29 -21.08
CA PHE A 19 5.66 -3.57 -19.76
C PHE A 19 4.73 -4.80 -19.75
N LEU A 20 3.83 -4.89 -20.73
CA LEU A 20 2.90 -6.01 -20.85
C LEU A 20 3.63 -7.35 -21.07
N GLN A 21 4.70 -7.35 -21.87
CA GLN A 21 5.46 -8.55 -22.19
C GLN A 21 6.43 -8.98 -21.08
N THR A 22 7.00 -8.03 -20.35
CA THR A 22 8.09 -8.31 -19.39
C THR A 22 7.63 -8.40 -17.93
N SER A 23 6.44 -7.90 -17.60
CA SER A 23 5.92 -7.96 -16.23
C SER A 23 5.38 -9.35 -15.89
N SER A 24 6.01 -10.01 -14.93
CA SER A 24 5.52 -11.28 -14.38
C SER A 24 4.15 -11.14 -13.71
N VAL A 25 3.84 -9.98 -13.14
CA VAL A 25 2.53 -9.70 -12.53
C VAL A 25 1.43 -9.70 -13.59
N ILE A 26 1.66 -9.01 -14.71
CA ILE A 26 0.69 -8.95 -15.81
C ILE A 26 0.52 -10.33 -16.45
N GLN A 27 1.61 -11.08 -16.65
CA GLN A 27 1.54 -12.47 -17.13
C GLN A 27 0.73 -13.37 -16.19
N GLN A 28 0.87 -13.18 -14.88
CA GLN A 28 0.11 -13.91 -13.87
C GLN A 28 -1.39 -13.55 -13.94
N ASP A 29 -1.73 -12.28 -14.11
CA ASP A 29 -3.13 -11.84 -14.25
C ASP A 29 -3.78 -12.38 -15.54
N LEU A 30 -3.05 -12.35 -16.66
CA LEU A 30 -3.52 -12.87 -17.95
C LEU A 30 -3.74 -14.39 -17.95
N SER A 31 -2.96 -15.14 -17.15
CA SER A 31 -3.02 -16.61 -17.11
C SER A 31 -4.06 -17.17 -16.14
N ASN A 32 -4.32 -16.49 -15.01
CA ASN A 32 -5.19 -17.02 -13.96
C ASN A 32 -6.67 -16.66 -14.14
N VAL A 33 -6.98 -15.58 -14.85
CA VAL A 33 -8.36 -15.10 -14.96
C VAL A 33 -8.98 -15.60 -16.26
N LYS A 34 -9.96 -16.51 -16.15
CA LYS A 34 -10.75 -17.01 -17.28
C LYS A 34 -12.16 -16.43 -17.24
N GLY A 35 -12.68 -16.04 -18.41
CA GLY A 35 -14.08 -15.61 -18.56
C GLY A 35 -14.37 -14.17 -18.13
N VAL A 36 -13.33 -13.36 -17.86
CA VAL A 36 -13.47 -11.92 -17.60
C VAL A 36 -12.75 -11.14 -18.71
N PRO A 37 -13.40 -10.14 -19.34
CA PRO A 37 -12.72 -9.28 -20.30
C PRO A 37 -11.57 -8.51 -19.66
N PHE A 38 -10.41 -8.51 -20.32
CA PHE A 38 -9.29 -7.68 -19.90
C PHE A 38 -9.53 -6.21 -20.27
N CYS A 39 -9.00 -5.30 -19.45
CA CYS A 39 -8.97 -3.87 -19.74
C CYS A 39 -7.54 -3.35 -19.61
N LEU A 40 -7.18 -2.41 -20.49
CA LEU A 40 -5.92 -1.68 -20.40
C LEU A 40 -6.16 -0.38 -19.64
N ALA A 41 -5.71 -0.33 -18.38
CA ALA A 41 -5.81 0.87 -17.55
C ALA A 41 -4.56 1.74 -17.72
N LEU A 42 -4.67 2.81 -18.51
CA LEU A 42 -3.62 3.82 -18.63
C LEU A 42 -3.89 4.97 -17.66
N ARG A 43 -2.90 5.30 -16.83
CA ARG A 43 -2.98 6.39 -15.86
C ARG A 43 -1.94 7.45 -16.21
N LYS A 44 -2.29 8.72 -16.00
CA LYS A 44 -1.34 9.83 -16.15
C LYS A 44 -0.17 9.59 -15.19
N TRP A 45 1.03 9.55 -15.74
CA TRP A 45 2.24 9.41 -14.93
C TRP A 45 2.45 10.67 -14.09
N ILE A 46 2.79 10.46 -12.83
CA ILE A 46 3.17 11.50 -11.87
C ILE A 46 4.39 11.00 -11.09
N SER A 47 5.28 11.94 -10.71
CA SER A 47 6.37 11.63 -9.81
C SER A 47 5.85 11.66 -8.38
N ILE A 48 5.85 10.49 -7.71
CA ILE A 48 5.42 10.34 -6.33
C ILE A 48 6.67 10.18 -5.48
N HIS A 49 6.80 11.00 -4.44
CA HIS A 49 7.86 10.82 -3.46
C HIS A 49 7.57 9.53 -2.66
N PRO A 50 8.50 8.55 -2.56
CA PRO A 50 8.20 7.26 -1.92
C PRO A 50 7.74 7.38 -0.47
N ALA A 51 8.26 8.37 0.28
CA ALA A 51 7.83 8.68 1.65
C ALA A 51 6.36 9.15 1.78
N ALA A 52 5.73 9.56 0.67
CA ALA A 52 4.35 10.01 0.66
C ALA A 52 3.35 8.89 0.30
N GLU A 53 3.84 7.69 -0.03
CA GLU A 53 3.00 6.56 -0.45
C GLU A 53 2.81 5.57 0.70
N PHE A 54 1.55 5.28 1.03
CA PHE A 54 1.17 4.41 2.14
C PHE A 54 0.23 3.31 1.69
N ARG A 55 0.37 2.13 2.30
CA ARG A 55 -0.67 1.10 2.31
C ARG A 55 -1.46 1.20 3.59
N CYS A 56 -2.77 1.26 3.43
CA CYS A 56 -3.76 1.24 4.49
C CYS A 56 -4.45 -0.13 4.53
N ILE A 57 -4.57 -0.72 5.72
CA ILE A 57 -5.16 -2.04 5.95
C ILE A 57 -6.53 -1.84 6.61
N VAL A 58 -7.57 -2.29 5.94
CA VAL A 58 -8.96 -2.21 6.40
C VAL A 58 -9.48 -3.59 6.75
N ILE A 59 -10.06 -3.72 7.95
CA ILE A 59 -10.63 -4.96 8.48
C ILE A 59 -11.99 -4.61 9.07
N ASN A 60 -13.04 -5.34 8.68
CA ASN A 60 -14.42 -5.08 9.13
C ASN A 60 -14.85 -3.62 8.93
N ASN A 61 -14.48 -3.01 7.78
CA ASN A 61 -14.72 -1.59 7.47
C ASN A 61 -14.08 -0.58 8.44
N VAL A 62 -13.06 -1.00 9.20
CA VAL A 62 -12.27 -0.12 10.06
C VAL A 62 -10.83 -0.06 9.55
N LEU A 63 -10.28 1.15 9.44
CA LEU A 63 -8.86 1.36 9.16
C LEU A 63 -8.05 0.92 10.38
N ARG A 64 -7.27 -0.15 10.25
CA ARG A 64 -6.50 -0.75 11.36
C ARG A 64 -5.02 -0.46 11.30
N GLY A 65 -4.44 -0.44 10.09
CA GLY A 65 -3.01 -0.31 9.90
C GLY A 65 -2.64 0.66 8.79
N ILE A 66 -1.55 1.39 8.98
CA ILE A 66 -0.91 2.26 7.99
C ILE A 66 0.57 1.89 7.95
N THR A 67 1.13 1.74 6.76
CA THR A 67 2.56 1.45 6.57
C THR A 67 3.08 2.13 5.30
N PRO A 68 4.33 2.67 5.29
CA PRO A 68 4.94 3.19 4.08
C PRO A 68 5.08 2.09 3.02
N ARG A 69 4.86 2.43 1.75
CA ARG A 69 5.08 1.47 0.65
C ARG A 69 6.56 1.18 0.43
N ASP A 70 7.40 2.16 0.72
CA ASP A 70 8.85 2.06 0.65
C ASP A 70 9.44 1.46 1.95
N TRP A 71 8.83 0.39 2.45
CA TRP A 71 9.35 -0.33 3.61
C TRP A 71 10.53 -1.23 3.20
N PRO A 72 11.64 -1.28 3.97
CA PRO A 72 11.88 -0.66 5.27
C PRO A 72 12.84 0.55 5.19
N VAL A 73 12.46 1.62 4.47
CA VAL A 73 13.26 2.85 4.39
C VAL A 73 12.92 3.78 5.56
N PHE A 74 13.96 4.36 6.16
CA PHE A 74 13.81 5.33 7.25
C PHE A 74 13.51 6.73 6.71
N TYR A 75 12.50 7.36 7.31
CA TYR A 75 12.14 8.75 7.05
C TYR A 75 11.92 9.47 8.38
N SER A 76 12.83 10.38 8.72
CA SER A 76 12.84 11.08 10.01
C SER A 76 11.53 11.82 10.34
N HIS A 77 10.93 12.45 9.33
CA HIS A 77 9.68 13.20 9.48
C HIS A 77 8.49 12.33 9.91
N PHE A 78 8.50 11.02 9.72
CA PHE A 78 7.39 10.16 10.20
C PHE A 78 7.24 10.20 11.72
N LYS A 79 8.32 10.44 12.46
CA LYS A 79 8.27 10.60 13.92
C LYS A 79 7.57 11.90 14.32
N GLU A 80 7.86 12.99 13.61
CA GLU A 80 7.34 14.33 13.93
C GLU A 80 5.91 14.52 13.39
N GLU A 81 5.63 13.97 12.22
CA GLU A 81 4.37 14.15 11.49
C GLU A 81 3.41 12.96 11.63
N GLY A 82 3.80 11.88 12.29
CA GLY A 82 3.04 10.62 12.35
C GLY A 82 1.58 10.79 12.79
N SER A 83 1.32 11.63 13.80
CA SER A 83 -0.05 11.94 14.24
C SER A 83 -0.87 12.63 13.16
N ARG A 84 -0.26 13.54 12.39
CA ARG A 84 -0.90 14.23 11.26
C ARG A 84 -1.16 13.28 10.09
N ILE A 85 -0.21 12.37 9.80
CA ILE A 85 -0.35 11.32 8.78
C ILE A 85 -1.55 10.43 9.12
N ILE A 86 -1.62 9.94 10.37
CA ILE A 86 -2.75 9.12 10.86
C ILE A 86 -4.07 9.88 10.69
N GLN A 87 -4.14 11.13 11.16
CA GLN A 87 -5.36 11.94 11.09
C GLN A 87 -5.81 12.15 9.64
N ASN A 88 -4.91 12.57 8.75
CA ASN A 88 -5.24 12.83 7.35
C ASN A 88 -5.77 11.59 6.64
N LEU A 89 -5.12 10.43 6.85
CA LEU A 89 -5.53 9.17 6.23
C LEU A 89 -6.82 8.62 6.84
N PHE A 90 -7.04 8.82 8.14
CA PHE A 90 -8.30 8.45 8.80
C PHE A 90 -9.49 9.27 8.29
N ILE A 91 -9.32 10.59 8.14
CA ILE A 91 -10.34 11.47 7.54
C ILE A 91 -10.60 11.06 6.10
N PHE A 92 -9.54 10.88 5.31
CA PHE A 92 -9.67 10.45 3.92
C PHE A 92 -10.42 9.12 3.78
N PHE A 93 -10.07 8.14 4.61
CA PHE A 93 -10.77 6.86 4.66
C PHE A 93 -12.26 7.03 4.98
N THR A 94 -12.56 7.76 6.05
CA THR A 94 -13.94 7.91 6.54
C THR A 94 -14.83 8.65 5.55
N GLU A 95 -14.32 9.70 4.91
CA GLU A 95 -15.09 10.51 3.97
C GLU A 95 -15.21 9.87 2.58
N PHE A 96 -14.15 9.25 2.07
CA PHE A 96 -14.07 8.87 0.65
C PHE A 96 -14.13 7.36 0.39
N ILE A 97 -13.86 6.51 1.37
CA ILE A 97 -13.69 5.07 1.15
C ILE A 97 -14.65 4.21 1.99
N LYS A 98 -14.78 4.51 3.29
CA LYS A 98 -15.55 3.72 4.26
C LYS A 98 -16.99 3.53 3.76
N MET A 99 -17.48 2.28 3.78
CA MET A 99 -18.80 1.86 3.28
C MET A 99 -19.10 2.12 1.79
N LYS A 100 -18.14 2.62 1.00
CA LYS A 100 -18.30 2.84 -0.46
C LYS A 100 -17.67 1.72 -1.30
N PHE A 101 -16.75 0.95 -0.72
CA PHE A 101 -16.13 -0.21 -1.34
C PHE A 101 -16.88 -1.50 -0.98
N PRO A 102 -17.11 -2.45 -1.91
CA PRO A 102 -17.99 -3.61 -1.68
C PRO A 102 -17.44 -4.67 -0.73
N ARG A 103 -16.15 -4.62 -0.37
CA ARG A 103 -15.53 -5.56 0.58
C ARG A 103 -15.35 -4.91 1.94
N THR A 104 -15.38 -5.71 2.99
CA THR A 104 -15.14 -5.28 4.37
C THR A 104 -13.68 -5.42 4.81
N HIS A 105 -12.91 -6.25 4.10
CA HIS A 105 -11.48 -6.47 4.30
C HIS A 105 -10.73 -6.23 3.01
N TYR A 106 -9.81 -5.27 3.02
CA TYR A 106 -9.04 -4.88 1.84
C TYR A 106 -7.84 -4.04 2.26
N CYS A 107 -6.89 -3.90 1.34
CA CYS A 107 -5.89 -2.84 1.41
C CYS A 107 -6.28 -1.75 0.42
N PHE A 108 -5.90 -0.52 0.73
CA PHE A 108 -5.84 0.53 -0.28
C PHE A 108 -4.50 1.26 -0.19
N ASP A 109 -3.96 1.63 -1.35
CA ASP A 109 -2.75 2.42 -1.46
C ASP A 109 -3.14 3.87 -1.70
N VAL A 110 -2.48 4.79 -1.00
CA VAL A 110 -2.83 6.23 -0.97
C VAL A 110 -1.56 7.06 -0.98
N VAL A 111 -1.62 8.21 -1.64
CA VAL A 111 -0.54 9.21 -1.62
C VAL A 111 -0.99 10.41 -0.82
N LEU A 112 -0.17 10.80 0.16
CA LEU A 112 -0.28 12.10 0.82
C LEU A 112 0.38 13.16 -0.05
N SER A 113 -0.42 13.83 -0.88
CA SER A 113 0.05 15.02 -1.60
C SER A 113 0.05 16.20 -0.64
N TYR A 114 1.14 16.96 -0.53
CA TYR A 114 1.16 18.24 0.18
C TYR A 114 1.45 19.35 -0.84
N PRO A 115 0.67 20.45 -0.87
CA PRO A 115 -0.38 20.84 0.07
C PRO A 115 -1.80 20.30 -0.25
N ASP A 116 -1.94 19.47 -1.28
CA ASP A 116 -3.25 19.00 -1.74
C ASP A 116 -3.89 17.94 -0.82
N LYS A 117 -5.06 17.43 -1.20
CA LYS A 117 -5.69 16.32 -0.49
C LYS A 117 -5.02 14.99 -0.83
N PRO A 118 -5.07 13.99 0.08
CA PRO A 118 -4.69 12.63 -0.24
C PRO A 118 -5.48 12.10 -1.45
N PHE A 119 -4.86 11.24 -2.25
CA PHE A 119 -5.57 10.57 -3.34
C PHE A 119 -5.28 9.07 -3.36
N LEU A 120 -6.31 8.32 -3.74
CA LEU A 120 -6.28 6.87 -3.85
C LEU A 120 -5.45 6.45 -5.07
N LEU A 121 -4.51 5.53 -4.86
CA LEU A 121 -3.79 4.86 -5.94
C LEU A 121 -4.46 3.55 -6.31
N ASP A 122 -4.65 2.64 -5.36
CA ASP A 122 -5.05 1.28 -5.71
C ASP A 122 -5.84 0.61 -4.60
N PHE A 123 -6.63 -0.41 -4.96
CA PHE A 123 -7.26 -1.32 -4.01
C PHE A 123 -6.68 -2.71 -4.18
N GLY A 124 -6.26 -3.32 -3.07
CA GLY A 124 -5.74 -4.68 -3.04
C GLY A 124 -6.63 -5.61 -2.21
N PRO A 125 -6.77 -6.90 -2.57
CA PRO A 125 -7.38 -7.86 -1.68
C PRO A 125 -6.53 -8.02 -0.40
N LEU A 126 -7.18 -8.37 0.71
CA LEU A 126 -6.51 -8.75 1.96
C LEU A 126 -6.52 -10.27 2.10
N ASN A 127 -5.40 -10.93 1.83
CA ASN A 127 -5.22 -12.37 1.95
C ASN A 127 -3.74 -12.73 2.25
N SER A 128 -3.45 -14.02 2.40
CA SER A 128 -2.10 -14.52 2.74
C SER A 128 -1.00 -14.20 1.72
N LYS A 129 -1.36 -13.81 0.49
CA LYS A 129 -0.42 -13.37 -0.55
C LYS A 129 -0.22 -11.85 -0.58
N THR A 130 -1.03 -11.09 0.16
CA THR A 130 -0.94 -9.63 0.21
C THR A 130 0.36 -9.21 0.88
N ASN A 131 1.13 -8.33 0.22
CA ASN A 131 2.29 -7.71 0.85
C ASN A 131 1.81 -6.66 1.87
N LEU A 132 2.04 -6.93 3.15
CA LEU A 132 1.61 -6.09 4.27
C LEU A 132 2.75 -5.22 4.85
N TYR A 133 3.93 -5.24 4.22
CA TYR A 133 5.10 -4.43 4.58
C TYR A 133 5.51 -4.58 6.04
N ALA A 134 5.30 -3.55 6.87
CA ALA A 134 5.60 -3.55 8.30
C ALA A 134 4.62 -4.39 9.14
N PHE A 135 3.64 -5.03 8.50
CA PHE A 135 2.71 -5.97 9.13
C PHE A 135 2.90 -7.38 8.58
N THR A 136 2.51 -8.36 9.39
CA THR A 136 2.55 -9.79 9.05
C THR A 136 1.14 -10.32 8.76
N TRP A 137 1.05 -11.39 7.97
CA TRP A 137 -0.25 -12.01 7.75
C TRP A 137 -0.83 -12.60 9.04
N THR A 138 0.00 -13.22 9.88
CA THR A 138 -0.43 -13.88 11.13
C THR A 138 -1.14 -12.92 12.08
N GLU A 139 -0.61 -11.72 12.28
CA GLU A 139 -1.27 -10.73 13.15
C GLU A 139 -2.58 -10.23 12.52
N ILE A 140 -2.59 -9.98 11.22
CA ILE A 140 -3.78 -9.46 10.51
C ILE A 140 -4.88 -10.52 10.46
N SER A 141 -4.55 -11.79 10.18
CA SER A 141 -5.53 -12.88 10.15
C SER A 141 -6.19 -13.08 11.50
N SER A 142 -5.47 -12.86 12.60
CA SER A 142 -6.04 -12.96 13.97
C SER A 142 -7.13 -11.91 14.26
N LEU A 143 -7.22 -10.87 13.44
CA LEU A 143 -8.21 -9.80 13.57
C LEU A 143 -9.44 -10.02 12.69
N LEU A 144 -9.40 -10.95 11.73
CA LEU A 144 -10.50 -11.17 10.78
C LEU A 144 -11.75 -11.72 11.47
N ASP A 145 -11.57 -12.61 12.44
CA ASP A 145 -12.65 -13.29 13.16
C ASP A 145 -13.07 -12.58 14.46
N LYS A 146 -12.40 -11.48 14.83
CA LYS A 146 -12.74 -10.72 16.03
C LYS A 146 -13.93 -9.81 15.76
N GLU A 147 -14.89 -9.83 16.69
CA GLU A 147 -15.95 -8.82 16.71
C GLU A 147 -15.34 -7.42 16.76
N ILE A 148 -16.08 -6.46 16.21
CA ILE A 148 -15.66 -5.06 16.14
C ILE A 148 -15.51 -4.54 17.57
N SER A 149 -14.29 -4.58 18.12
CA SER A 149 -13.95 -3.70 19.23
C SER A 149 -13.99 -2.26 18.73
N GLU A 150 -14.21 -1.34 19.67
CA GLU A 150 -14.32 0.12 19.51
C GLU A 150 -13.45 0.69 18.37
N GLU A 151 -13.82 1.87 17.85
CA GLU A 151 -13.00 2.59 16.86
C GLU A 151 -11.68 3.07 17.48
N ILE A 152 -10.73 2.14 17.64
CA ILE A 152 -9.36 2.40 18.03
C ILE A 152 -8.67 3.10 16.84
N PRO A 153 -7.87 4.15 17.10
CA PRO A 153 -7.06 4.78 16.06
C PRO A 153 -6.19 3.75 15.30
N PRO A 154 -5.97 3.93 14.00
CA PRO A 154 -5.14 3.01 13.24
C PRO A 154 -3.68 3.06 13.71
N VAL A 155 -3.02 1.91 13.68
CA VAL A 155 -1.59 1.81 14.00
C VAL A 155 -0.77 2.21 12.78
N PHE A 156 0.07 3.23 12.92
CA PHE A 156 1.06 3.58 11.90
C PHE A 156 2.41 2.95 12.23
N ARG A 157 2.87 2.00 11.39
CA ARG A 157 4.19 1.36 11.54
C ARG A 157 5.18 1.90 10.52
N TYR A 158 6.27 2.43 11.03
CA TYR A 158 7.40 2.98 10.28
C TYR A 158 8.69 2.75 11.07
N LEU A 159 9.85 2.92 10.43
CA LEU A 159 11.13 2.86 11.12
C LEU A 159 11.38 4.13 11.91
N ASP A 160 11.61 3.99 13.22
CA ASP A 160 11.83 5.09 14.15
C ASP A 160 13.28 5.61 14.16
N LYS A 161 14.21 4.84 13.60
CA LYS A 161 15.63 5.15 13.45
C LYS A 161 16.17 4.61 12.14
N ASP A 162 17.24 5.23 11.66
CA ASP A 162 18.01 4.69 10.55
C ASP A 162 18.73 3.42 10.99
N ILE A 163 18.48 2.34 10.26
CA ILE A 163 19.03 1.01 10.51
C ILE A 163 19.91 0.53 9.34
N GLY A 164 20.22 1.43 8.41
CA GLY A 164 21.00 1.14 7.20
C GLY A 164 20.23 0.31 6.17
N ILE A 165 20.96 -0.25 5.20
CA ILE A 165 20.38 -1.05 4.12
C ILE A 165 20.06 -2.45 4.65
N MET A 166 18.78 -2.81 4.71
CA MET A 166 18.33 -4.14 5.12
C MET A 166 17.22 -4.69 4.23
N THR A 167 17.11 -6.01 4.19
CA THR A 167 16.01 -6.69 3.50
C THR A 167 14.72 -6.60 4.32
N LYS A 168 13.57 -6.69 3.65
CA LYS A 168 12.24 -6.70 4.30
C LYS A 168 12.13 -7.79 5.37
N ALA A 169 12.69 -8.97 5.12
CA ALA A 169 12.64 -10.09 6.06
C ALA A 169 13.36 -9.75 7.38
N ILE A 170 14.55 -9.16 7.30
CA ILE A 170 15.33 -8.76 8.49
C ILE A 170 14.65 -7.61 9.22
N ALA A 171 14.12 -6.63 8.49
CA ALA A 171 13.38 -5.52 9.10
C ALA A 171 12.15 -6.01 9.87
N ASN A 172 11.39 -6.95 9.30
CA ASN A 172 10.20 -7.51 9.97
C ASN A 172 10.56 -8.33 11.21
N MET A 173 11.64 -9.10 11.19
CA MET A 173 12.11 -9.83 12.39
C MET A 173 12.46 -8.85 13.52
N ARG A 174 13.24 -7.80 13.23
CA ARG A 174 13.63 -6.81 14.25
C ARG A 174 12.45 -6.00 14.78
N PHE A 175 11.47 -5.67 13.94
CA PHE A 175 10.30 -4.92 14.37
C PHE A 175 9.38 -5.73 15.29
N GLN A 176 9.47 -7.06 15.27
CA GLN A 176 8.74 -7.93 16.20
C GLN A 176 9.47 -8.14 17.54
N GLU A 177 10.77 -7.84 17.60
CA GLU A 177 11.60 -7.92 18.81
C GLU A 177 11.64 -6.60 19.61
N MET A 178 11.19 -5.49 19.00
CA MET A 178 11.07 -4.16 19.61
C MET A 178 9.70 -3.95 20.24
#